data_AF-A0A847XUF1-F1
#
_entry.id   AF-A0A847XUF1-F1
#
_cell.length_a   1.000
_cell.length_b   1.000
_cell.length_c   1.000
_cell.angle_alpha   90.00
_cell.angle_beta   90.00
_cell.angle_gamma   90.00
#
_symmetry.space_group_name_H-M   'P 1'
#
loop_
_entity.id
_entity.type
_entity.pdbx_description
1 polymer ?
#
loop_
_entity_poly.entity_id
_entity_poly.type
_entity_poly.pdbx_seq_one_letter_code
_entity_poly.pdbx_strand_id
1 'polypeptide(L)'
;MDLNTLLSSIIAAASIIIAVSIPFLIDSFTDYNRKRNLLLSEMKASYHIFNSYRELIYNISQIDFWKNRTAINNYNTAILKGDKKEISILIDNNEFLSLYQVFKYISDQYSYDALNNRKRIFTYNELLKYQNCANKIWYAIDCHTDFKAEMNIGSFEEINEYKLKKIKKIISKISSDYEGEKLSIDLIANISGEMETTIIDNLSDLALQYEQPLKPIIKIFYGVLWISLVFGVIVPLFLLLFTPNFIFITTVIVVFIMIICLTVIMYFTGKYIGII
;
A
#
# COMPACT_ATOMS: atom_id res chain seq x y z
N MET A 1 1.07 -43.52 35.53
CA MET A 1 0.13 -42.41 35.27
C MET A 1 -1.07 -43.00 34.55
N ASP A 2 -2.27 -42.82 35.08
CA ASP A 2 -3.47 -43.40 34.48
C ASP A 2 -3.80 -42.73 33.14
N LEU A 3 -4.36 -43.51 32.22
CA LEU A 3 -4.81 -43.06 30.89
C LEU A 3 -5.71 -41.82 30.99
N ASN A 4 -6.56 -41.77 32.01
CA ASN A 4 -7.45 -40.64 32.29
C ASN A 4 -6.69 -39.36 32.64
N THR A 5 -5.56 -39.45 33.34
CA THR A 5 -4.71 -38.31 33.70
C THR A 5 -4.00 -37.76 32.46
N LEU A 6 -3.52 -38.63 31.57
CA LEU A 6 -2.89 -38.22 30.31
C LEU A 6 -3.90 -37.55 29.38
N LEU A 7 -5.08 -38.15 29.21
CA LEU A 7 -6.15 -37.58 28.39
C LEU A 7 -6.61 -36.22 28.92
N SER A 8 -6.76 -36.08 30.23
CA SER A 8 -7.10 -34.80 30.87
C SER A 8 -6.04 -33.72 30.62
N SER A 9 -4.75 -34.08 30.65
CA SER A 9 -3.66 -33.14 30.35
C SER A 9 -3.65 -32.68 28.88
N ILE A 10 -3.95 -33.57 27.93
CA ILE A 10 -4.06 -33.24 26.50
C ILE A 10 -5.25 -32.30 26.26
N ILE A 11 -6.39 -32.57 26.88
CA ILE A 11 -7.59 -31.73 26.77
C ILE A 11 -7.32 -30.33 27.36
N ALA A 12 -6.64 -30.26 28.52
CA ALA A 12 -6.25 -28.99 29.12
C ALA A 12 -5.29 -28.20 28.22
N ALA A 13 -4.27 -28.85 27.67
CA ALA A 13 -3.32 -28.23 26.74
C ALA A 13 -4.00 -27.70 25.47
N ALA A 14 -4.87 -28.51 24.85
CA ALA A 14 -5.64 -28.11 23.68
C ALA A 14 -6.57 -26.93 23.99
N SER A 15 -7.23 -26.94 25.15
CA SER A 15 -8.14 -25.87 25.57
C SER A 15 -7.40 -24.55 25.78
N ILE A 16 -6.21 -24.57 26.39
CA ILE A 16 -5.37 -23.38 26.58
C ILE A 16 -4.90 -22.84 25.22
N ILE A 17 -4.40 -23.71 24.33
CA ILE A 17 -3.96 -23.31 22.99
C ILE A 17 -5.10 -22.65 22.23
N ILE A 18 -6.31 -23.22 22.26
CA ILE A 18 -7.50 -22.65 21.59
C ILE A 18 -7.88 -21.30 22.21
N ALA A 19 -7.98 -21.23 23.54
CA ALA A 19 -8.38 -20.02 24.26
C ALA A 19 -7.41 -18.86 24.05
N VAL A 20 -6.13 -19.16 23.83
CA VAL A 20 -5.08 -18.17 23.59
C VAL A 20 -4.93 -17.85 22.10
N SER A 21 -5.09 -18.81 21.19
CA SER A 21 -4.91 -18.59 19.75
C SER A 21 -6.06 -17.80 19.13
N ILE A 22 -7.31 -18.06 19.54
CA ILE A 22 -8.50 -17.43 18.94
C ILE A 22 -8.48 -15.90 19.10
N PRO A 23 -8.28 -15.32 20.31
CA PRO A 23 -8.25 -13.87 20.47
C PRO A 23 -7.13 -13.20 19.66
N PHE A 24 -5.95 -13.83 19.58
CA PHE A 24 -4.83 -13.31 18.81
C PHE A 24 -5.05 -13.38 17.29
N LEU A 25 -5.69 -14.45 16.80
CA LEU A 25 -6.15 -14.55 15.42
C LEU A 25 -7.14 -13.43 15.10
N ILE A 26 -8.15 -13.25 15.96
CA ILE A 26 -9.15 -12.18 15.82
C ILE A 26 -8.48 -10.80 15.80
N ASP A 27 -7.56 -10.52 16.74
CA ASP A 27 -6.84 -9.24 16.79
C ASP A 27 -5.99 -9.02 15.52
N SER A 28 -5.26 -10.05 15.07
CA SER A 28 -4.46 -10.00 13.84
C SER A 28 -5.31 -9.72 12.59
N PHE A 29 -6.45 -10.42 12.45
CA PHE A 29 -7.39 -10.19 11.36
C PHE A 29 -8.03 -8.80 11.44
N THR A 30 -8.33 -8.33 12.65
CA THR A 30 -8.92 -7.01 12.89
C THR A 30 -7.94 -5.90 12.54
N ASP A 31 -6.67 -6.00 12.98
CA ASP A 31 -5.61 -5.04 12.62
C ASP A 31 -5.37 -5.01 11.11
N TYR A 32 -5.29 -6.17 10.46
CA TYR A 32 -5.16 -6.27 9.01
C TYR A 32 -6.32 -5.58 8.29
N ASN A 33 -7.57 -5.89 8.68
CA ASN A 33 -8.75 -5.27 8.08
C ASN A 33 -8.82 -3.77 8.34
N ARG A 34 -8.39 -3.31 9.52
CA ARG A 34 -8.29 -1.89 9.86
C ARG A 34 -7.30 -1.17 8.94
N LYS A 35 -6.08 -1.67 8.81
CA LYS A 35 -5.05 -1.11 7.91
C LYS A 35 -5.53 -1.07 6.46
N ARG A 36 -6.12 -2.18 6.00
CA ARG A 36 -6.70 -2.30 4.66
C ARG A 36 -7.79 -1.26 4.41
N ASN A 37 -8.71 -1.09 5.35
CA ASN A 37 -9.82 -0.16 5.22
C ASN A 37 -9.38 1.30 5.28
N LEU A 38 -8.37 1.61 6.12
CA LEU A 38 -7.76 2.93 6.17
C LEU A 38 -7.14 3.30 4.81
N LEU A 39 -6.28 2.43 4.27
CA LEU A 39 -5.65 2.63 2.96
C LEU A 39 -6.68 2.79 1.84
N LEU A 40 -7.72 1.96 1.83
CA LEU A 40 -8.82 2.08 0.87
C LEU A 40 -9.61 3.38 1.01
N SER A 41 -9.78 3.88 2.24
CA SER A 41 -10.46 5.15 2.49
C SER A 41 -9.65 6.31 1.94
N GLU A 42 -8.34 6.34 2.21
CA GLU A 42 -7.44 7.40 1.74
C GLU A 42 -7.29 7.41 0.21
N MET A 43 -7.16 6.23 -0.42
CA MET A 43 -7.12 6.13 -1.90
C MET A 43 -8.41 6.67 -2.54
N LYS A 44 -9.57 6.42 -1.92
CA LYS A 44 -10.86 6.97 -2.38
C LYS A 44 -10.97 8.46 -2.14
N ALA A 45 -10.56 8.94 -0.98
CA ALA A 45 -10.56 10.36 -0.68
C ALA A 45 -9.70 11.11 -1.70
N SER A 46 -8.53 10.57 -2.05
CA SER A 46 -7.57 11.16 -3.00
C SER A 46 -7.99 11.04 -4.48
N TYR A 47 -9.00 10.23 -4.82
CA TYR A 47 -9.43 9.98 -6.21
C TYR A 47 -9.70 11.26 -7.00
N HIS A 48 -10.46 12.19 -6.43
CA HIS A 48 -10.82 13.43 -7.12
C HIS A 48 -9.59 14.29 -7.41
N ILE A 49 -8.57 14.21 -6.55
CA ILE A 49 -7.29 14.90 -6.73
C ILE A 49 -6.49 14.22 -7.85
N PHE A 50 -6.37 12.89 -7.85
CA PHE A 50 -5.75 12.14 -8.96
C PHE A 50 -6.39 12.47 -10.32
N ASN A 51 -7.72 12.51 -10.37
CA ASN A 51 -8.44 12.86 -11.60
C ASN A 51 -8.18 14.32 -12.02
N SER A 52 -8.20 15.25 -11.06
CA SER A 52 -7.94 16.68 -11.33
C SER A 52 -6.49 16.90 -11.77
N TYR A 53 -5.52 16.23 -11.15
CA TYR A 53 -4.12 16.29 -11.54
C TYR A 53 -3.87 15.69 -12.92
N ARG A 54 -4.52 14.56 -13.26
CA ARG A 54 -4.55 14.02 -14.63
C ARG A 54 -5.10 15.03 -15.63
N GLU A 55 -6.23 15.67 -15.32
CA GLU A 55 -6.81 16.71 -16.18
C GLU A 55 -5.88 17.91 -16.32
N LEU A 56 -5.18 18.30 -15.26
CA LEU A 56 -4.20 19.39 -15.27
C LEU A 56 -3.06 19.07 -16.24
N ILE A 57 -2.40 17.93 -16.04
CA ILE A 57 -1.36 17.37 -16.93
C ILE A 57 -1.84 17.41 -18.39
N TYR A 58 -3.03 16.87 -18.66
CA TYR A 58 -3.60 16.86 -20.01
C TYR A 58 -3.79 18.28 -20.58
N ASN A 59 -4.44 19.20 -19.86
CA ASN A 59 -4.71 20.54 -20.40
C ASN A 59 -3.41 21.33 -20.62
N ILE A 60 -2.40 21.11 -19.77
CA ILE A 60 -1.10 21.75 -19.86
C ILE A 60 -0.33 21.27 -21.10
N SER A 61 -0.29 19.96 -21.35
CA SER A 61 0.40 19.43 -22.54
C SER A 61 -0.23 19.77 -23.88
N GLN A 62 -1.48 20.22 -23.88
CA GLN A 62 -2.16 20.75 -25.06
C GLN A 62 -1.84 22.23 -25.30
N ILE A 63 -0.97 22.86 -24.50
CA ILE A 63 -0.47 24.22 -24.76
C ILE A 63 0.69 24.09 -25.75
N ASP A 64 0.65 24.85 -26.86
CA ASP A 64 1.55 24.66 -28.00
C ASP A 64 3.05 24.81 -27.62
N PHE A 65 3.36 25.51 -26.53
CA PHE A 65 4.72 25.68 -26.00
C PHE A 65 5.30 24.44 -25.30
N TRP A 66 4.50 23.43 -24.94
CA TRP A 66 4.99 22.18 -24.34
C TRP A 66 5.55 21.17 -25.36
N LYS A 67 5.40 21.45 -26.67
CA LYS A 67 5.62 20.59 -27.86
C LYS A 67 5.38 19.07 -27.72
N ASN A 68 4.56 18.64 -26.77
CA ASN A 68 4.17 17.23 -26.57
C ASN A 68 2.85 16.86 -27.25
N ARG A 69 2.19 17.80 -27.93
CA ARG A 69 0.92 17.58 -28.65
C ARG A 69 1.02 16.47 -29.69
N THR A 70 2.13 16.40 -30.42
CA THR A 70 2.40 15.34 -31.41
C THR A 70 2.54 13.98 -30.74
N ALA A 71 3.25 13.91 -29.60
CA ALA A 71 3.42 12.66 -28.85
C ALA A 71 2.07 12.13 -28.33
N ILE A 72 1.20 13.00 -27.81
CA ILE A 72 -0.15 12.61 -27.35
C ILE A 72 -1.03 12.14 -28.51
N ASN A 73 -0.98 12.83 -29.65
CA ASN A 73 -1.75 12.42 -30.82
C ASN A 73 -1.27 11.06 -31.37
N ASN A 74 0.04 10.84 -31.41
CA ASN A 74 0.63 9.56 -31.80
C ASN A 74 0.23 8.45 -30.82
N TYR A 75 0.27 8.73 -29.52
CA TYR A 75 -0.15 7.80 -28.47
C TYR A 75 -1.64 7.42 -28.58
N ASN A 76 -2.53 8.40 -28.71
CA ASN A 76 -3.97 8.14 -28.89
C ASN A 76 -4.23 7.32 -30.16
N THR A 77 -3.48 7.60 -31.23
CA THR A 77 -3.55 6.86 -32.49
C THR A 77 -3.07 5.41 -32.31
N ALA A 78 -1.96 5.20 -31.61
CA ALA A 78 -1.42 3.87 -31.30
C ALA A 78 -2.39 3.05 -30.43
N ILE A 79 -3.08 3.70 -29.47
CA ILE A 79 -4.18 3.09 -28.71
C ILE A 79 -5.31 2.63 -29.63
N LEU A 80 -5.79 3.51 -30.53
CA LEU A 80 -6.89 3.18 -31.45
C LEU A 80 -6.52 2.03 -32.39
N LYS A 81 -5.26 1.93 -32.79
CA LYS A 81 -4.72 0.83 -33.59
C LYS A 81 -4.50 -0.46 -32.79
N GLY A 82 -4.44 -0.38 -31.46
CA GLY A 82 -4.10 -1.51 -30.59
C GLY A 82 -2.64 -1.93 -30.64
N ASP A 83 -1.72 -1.06 -31.07
CA ASP A 83 -0.29 -1.38 -31.21
C ASP A 83 0.44 -1.24 -29.86
N LYS A 84 0.50 -2.35 -29.12
CA LYS A 84 1.15 -2.41 -27.80
C LYS A 84 2.64 -2.07 -27.83
N LYS A 85 3.33 -2.35 -28.94
CA LYS A 85 4.78 -2.11 -29.05
C LYS A 85 5.04 -0.63 -29.29
N GLU A 86 4.29 -0.01 -30.19
CA GLU A 86 4.34 1.43 -30.43
C GLU A 86 3.97 2.21 -29.17
N ILE A 87 2.94 1.77 -28.43
CA ILE A 87 2.55 2.34 -27.14
C ILE A 87 3.73 2.33 -26.15
N SER A 88 4.40 1.19 -25.95
CA SER A 88 5.55 1.09 -25.04
C SER A 88 6.68 2.04 -25.44
N ILE A 89 7.04 2.05 -26.73
CA ILE A 89 8.11 2.92 -27.26
C ILE A 89 7.78 4.40 -27.04
N LEU A 90 6.51 4.80 -27.24
CA LEU A 90 6.08 6.19 -27.03
C LEU A 90 6.13 6.59 -25.56
N ILE A 91 5.79 5.67 -24.64
CA ILE A 91 5.86 5.89 -23.19
C ILE A 91 7.31 6.03 -22.74
N ASP A 92 8.18 5.12 -23.19
CA ASP A 92 9.60 5.09 -22.80
C ASP A 92 10.36 6.35 -23.28
N ASN A 93 9.94 6.92 -24.42
CA ASN A 93 10.56 8.10 -25.02
C ASN A 93 9.94 9.42 -24.59
N ASN A 94 8.88 9.42 -23.77
CA ASN A 94 8.18 10.64 -23.40
C ASN A 94 7.72 10.62 -21.93
N GLU A 95 8.46 11.33 -21.09
CA GLU A 95 8.22 11.34 -19.65
C GLU A 95 6.85 11.92 -19.28
N PHE A 96 6.36 12.89 -20.05
CA PHE A 96 5.03 13.45 -19.86
C PHE A 96 3.91 12.43 -20.16
N LEU A 97 4.05 11.60 -21.20
CA LEU A 97 3.10 10.52 -21.49
C LEU A 97 3.12 9.45 -20.39
N SER A 98 4.29 9.13 -19.86
CA SER A 98 4.45 8.21 -18.72
C SER A 98 3.66 8.71 -17.49
N LEU A 99 3.84 9.98 -17.13
CA LEU A 99 3.08 10.68 -16.09
C LEU A 99 1.57 10.63 -16.32
N TYR A 100 1.11 11.05 -17.50
CA TYR A 100 -0.32 11.05 -17.84
C TYR A 100 -0.95 9.66 -17.74
N GLN A 101 -0.25 8.62 -18.22
CA GLN A 101 -0.74 7.25 -18.18
C GLN A 101 -0.85 6.72 -16.75
N VAL A 102 0.14 7.00 -15.89
CA VAL A 102 0.12 6.61 -14.48
C VAL A 102 -1.12 7.18 -13.78
N PHE A 103 -1.36 8.48 -13.89
CA PHE A 103 -2.51 9.10 -13.23
C PHE A 103 -3.84 8.76 -13.87
N LYS A 104 -3.87 8.49 -15.20
CA LYS A 104 -5.04 7.90 -15.86
C LYS A 104 -5.36 6.53 -15.29
N TYR A 105 -4.36 5.66 -15.16
CA TYR A 105 -4.55 4.33 -14.62
C TYR A 105 -5.06 4.36 -13.17
N ILE A 106 -4.46 5.20 -12.31
CA ILE A 106 -4.93 5.40 -10.93
C ILE A 106 -6.38 5.88 -10.91
N SER A 107 -6.70 6.90 -11.71
CA SER A 107 -8.06 7.44 -11.83
C SER A 107 -9.06 6.37 -12.31
N ASP A 108 -8.72 5.59 -13.33
CA ASP A 108 -9.63 4.61 -13.93
C ASP A 108 -9.97 3.49 -12.91
N GLN A 109 -9.00 3.06 -12.10
CA GLN A 109 -9.20 2.06 -11.03
C GLN A 109 -10.15 2.51 -9.92
N TYR A 110 -10.28 3.82 -9.70
CA TYR A 110 -11.06 4.42 -8.62
C TYR A 110 -12.28 5.22 -9.12
N SER A 111 -12.55 5.18 -10.43
CA SER A 111 -13.70 5.81 -11.06
C SER A 111 -15.03 5.28 -10.50
N TYR A 112 -16.08 6.10 -10.62
CA TYR A 112 -17.41 5.83 -10.07
C TYR A 112 -17.99 4.47 -10.51
N ASP A 113 -17.66 4.02 -11.72
CA ASP A 113 -18.10 2.74 -12.27
C ASP A 113 -17.26 1.55 -11.76
N ALA A 114 -15.99 1.76 -11.42
CA ALA A 114 -15.08 0.73 -10.89
C ALA A 114 -15.28 0.45 -9.39
N LEU A 115 -15.93 1.37 -8.67
CA LEU A 115 -16.12 1.33 -7.20
C LEU A 115 -16.93 0.11 -6.70
N ASN A 116 -17.65 -0.58 -7.58
CA ASN A 116 -18.59 -1.62 -7.22
C ASN A 116 -18.06 -3.07 -7.20
N ASN A 117 -16.90 -3.43 -7.79
CA ASN A 117 -16.57 -4.87 -7.87
C ASN A 117 -15.12 -5.34 -7.67
N ARG A 118 -14.05 -4.54 -7.76
CA ARG A 118 -12.70 -4.94 -7.29
C ARG A 118 -11.88 -3.72 -6.89
N LYS A 119 -11.82 -3.43 -5.59
CA LYS A 119 -10.95 -2.37 -5.07
C LYS A 119 -9.51 -2.90 -5.05
N ARG A 120 -8.71 -2.50 -6.03
CA ARG A 120 -7.29 -2.84 -6.09
C ARG A 120 -6.51 -1.93 -5.15
N ILE A 121 -5.94 -2.49 -4.10
CA ILE A 121 -4.95 -1.79 -3.27
C ILE A 121 -3.63 -1.78 -4.05
N PHE A 122 -3.10 -0.59 -4.32
CA PHE A 122 -1.77 -0.46 -4.93
C PHE A 122 -0.71 -0.89 -3.92
N THR A 123 0.31 -1.59 -4.41
CA THR A 123 1.42 -1.99 -3.56
C THR A 123 2.35 -0.82 -3.27
N TYR A 124 3.14 -0.91 -2.20
CA TYR A 124 4.16 0.08 -1.87
C TYR A 124 5.09 0.35 -3.07
N ASN A 125 5.55 -0.72 -3.73
CA ASN A 125 6.41 -0.63 -4.91
C ASN A 125 5.72 0.02 -6.13
N GLU A 126 4.41 -0.10 -6.26
CA GLU A 126 3.66 0.63 -7.30
C GLU A 126 3.56 2.11 -6.99
N LEU A 127 3.25 2.45 -5.73
CA LEU A 127 3.15 3.85 -5.31
C LEU A 127 4.50 4.57 -5.37
N LEU A 128 5.60 3.92 -5.02
CA LEU A 128 6.96 4.46 -5.23
C LEU A 128 7.26 4.79 -6.70
N LYS A 129 6.76 3.99 -7.65
CA LYS A 129 6.92 4.33 -9.08
C LYS A 129 6.14 5.58 -9.42
N TYR A 130 4.95 5.76 -8.85
CA TYR A 130 4.13 6.93 -9.06
C TYR A 130 4.71 8.18 -8.38
N GLN A 131 5.36 8.01 -7.23
CA GLN A 131 6.11 9.04 -6.53
C GLN A 131 7.20 9.59 -7.44
N ASN A 132 8.06 8.70 -7.96
CA ASN A 132 9.09 9.05 -8.92
C ASN A 132 8.51 9.75 -10.16
N CYS A 133 7.34 9.33 -10.65
CA CYS A 133 6.68 10.01 -11.75
C CYS A 133 6.24 11.43 -11.38
N ALA A 134 5.55 11.63 -10.26
CA ALA A 134 5.09 12.96 -9.80
C ALA A 134 6.27 13.93 -9.61
N ASN A 135 7.35 13.43 -8.98
CA ASN A 135 8.57 14.17 -8.71
C ASN A 135 9.24 14.67 -10.01
N LYS A 136 9.12 13.95 -11.14
CA LYS A 136 9.78 14.33 -12.39
C LYS A 136 9.46 15.75 -12.87
N ILE A 137 8.21 16.22 -12.75
CA ILE A 137 7.87 17.60 -13.19
C ILE A 137 8.51 18.62 -12.25
N TRP A 138 8.38 18.41 -10.94
CA TRP A 138 8.94 19.31 -9.94
C TRP A 138 10.47 19.36 -10.05
N TYR A 139 11.13 18.21 -10.07
CA TYR A 139 12.59 18.11 -10.19
C TYR A 139 13.12 18.64 -11.53
N ALA A 140 12.39 18.45 -12.62
CA ALA A 140 12.77 19.01 -13.93
C ALA A 140 12.77 20.55 -13.96
N ILE A 141 11.92 21.17 -13.16
CA ILE A 141 11.75 22.62 -13.09
C ILE A 141 12.67 23.22 -12.03
N ASP A 142 12.73 22.62 -10.83
CA ASP A 142 13.49 23.11 -9.67
C ASP A 142 14.98 22.78 -9.77
N CYS A 143 15.31 21.58 -10.24
CA CYS A 143 16.67 21.18 -10.55
C CYS A 143 16.89 21.25 -12.05
N HIS A 144 17.83 22.08 -12.48
CA HIS A 144 18.30 22.23 -13.85
C HIS A 144 18.91 20.91 -14.38
N THR A 145 18.06 19.92 -14.64
CA THR A 145 18.38 18.62 -15.21
C THR A 145 18.26 18.68 -16.73
N ASP A 146 18.83 17.70 -17.45
CA ASP A 146 18.72 17.59 -18.91
C ASP A 146 17.28 17.36 -19.42
N PHE A 147 16.28 17.42 -18.52
CA PHE A 147 14.90 17.66 -18.90
C PHE A 147 14.85 19.00 -19.62
N LYS A 148 14.90 18.94 -20.96
CA LYS A 148 14.62 20.09 -21.81
C LYS A 148 13.14 20.40 -21.65
N ALA A 149 12.78 21.07 -20.55
CA ALA A 149 11.51 21.74 -20.45
C ALA A 149 11.50 22.72 -21.62
N GLU A 150 10.79 22.37 -22.68
CA GLU A 150 10.50 23.30 -23.77
C GLU A 150 9.58 24.44 -23.29
N MET A 151 9.25 24.45 -21.99
CA MET A 151 8.58 25.51 -21.27
C MET A 151 9.53 26.67 -21.02
N ASN A 152 9.17 27.83 -21.56
CA ASN A 152 9.72 29.12 -21.16
C ASN A 152 8.71 29.84 -20.25
N ILE A 153 9.16 30.86 -19.51
CA ILE A 153 8.30 31.68 -18.65
C ILE A 153 7.08 32.26 -19.43
N GLY A 154 7.23 32.46 -20.75
CA GLY A 154 6.17 32.91 -21.66
C GLY A 154 5.15 31.85 -22.09
N SER A 155 5.28 30.58 -21.68
CA SER A 155 4.46 29.46 -22.17
C SER A 155 2.97 29.59 -21.82
N PHE A 156 2.62 30.48 -20.91
CA PHE A 156 1.24 30.74 -20.49
C PHE A 156 0.69 32.09 -20.96
N GLU A 157 1.49 32.93 -21.64
CA GLU A 157 1.12 34.29 -22.03
C GLU A 157 0.04 34.34 -23.12
N GLU A 158 0.03 33.35 -24.03
CA GLU A 158 -0.90 33.30 -25.17
C GLU A 158 -2.13 32.40 -24.93
N ILE A 159 -2.33 31.93 -23.70
CA ILE A 159 -3.47 31.06 -23.38
C ILE A 159 -4.74 31.89 -23.35
N ASN A 160 -5.73 31.49 -24.16
CA ASN A 160 -7.03 32.15 -24.15
C ASN A 160 -7.72 32.08 -22.77
N GLU A 161 -8.54 33.09 -22.48
CA GLU A 161 -9.15 33.27 -21.16
C GLU A 161 -10.01 32.06 -20.73
N TYR A 162 -10.70 31.42 -21.69
CA TYR A 162 -11.53 30.25 -21.42
C TYR A 162 -10.69 29.06 -20.91
N LYS A 163 -9.58 28.75 -21.59
CA LYS A 163 -8.68 27.65 -21.23
C LYS A 163 -7.95 27.96 -19.92
N LEU A 164 -7.56 29.22 -19.70
CA LEU A 164 -6.98 29.67 -18.43
C LEU A 164 -7.95 29.48 -17.26
N LYS A 165 -9.22 29.91 -17.40
CA LYS A 165 -10.26 29.69 -16.38
C LYS A 165 -10.49 28.21 -16.10
N LYS A 166 -10.47 27.37 -17.14
CA LYS A 166 -10.60 25.92 -17.00
C LYS A 166 -9.43 25.32 -16.20
N ILE A 167 -8.19 25.70 -16.52
CA ILE A 167 -6.99 25.24 -15.80
C ILE A 167 -7.05 25.68 -14.33
N LYS A 168 -7.35 26.95 -14.05
CA LYS A 168 -7.49 27.44 -12.67
C LYS A 168 -8.55 26.70 -11.86
N LYS A 169 -9.69 26.38 -12.47
CA LYS A 169 -10.74 25.57 -11.84
C LYS A 169 -10.30 24.13 -11.56
N ILE A 170 -9.36 23.58 -12.34
CA ILE A 170 -8.79 22.27 -12.07
C ILE A 170 -7.80 22.36 -10.90
N ILE A 171 -6.94 23.38 -10.89
CA ILE A 171 -5.97 23.63 -9.81
C ILE A 171 -6.68 23.79 -8.47
N SER A 172 -7.77 24.56 -8.42
CA SER A 172 -8.55 24.76 -7.18
C SER A 172 -9.23 23.49 -6.64
N LYS A 173 -9.36 22.43 -7.47
CA LYS A 173 -9.84 21.12 -7.01
C LYS A 173 -8.72 20.24 -6.44
N ILE A 174 -7.46 20.58 -6.74
CA ILE A 174 -6.28 19.89 -6.20
C ILE A 174 -5.96 20.45 -4.83
N SER A 175 -5.87 21.78 -4.71
CA SER A 175 -5.72 22.48 -3.43
C SER A 175 -6.37 23.87 -3.51
N SER A 176 -6.98 24.29 -2.40
CA SER A 176 -7.51 25.65 -2.22
C SER A 176 -6.41 26.69 -2.08
N ASP A 177 -5.20 26.28 -1.70
CA ASP A 177 -4.10 27.20 -1.38
C ASP A 177 -3.61 27.96 -2.63
N TYR A 178 -3.83 27.36 -3.81
CA TYR A 178 -3.51 27.96 -5.10
C TYR A 178 -4.63 28.84 -5.68
N GLU A 179 -5.70 29.07 -4.93
CA GLU A 179 -6.82 29.89 -5.41
C GLU A 179 -6.35 31.34 -5.65
N GLY A 180 -6.54 31.82 -6.89
CA GLY A 180 -6.14 33.16 -7.28
C GLY A 180 -4.70 33.27 -7.79
N GLU A 181 -3.87 32.24 -7.64
CA GLU A 181 -2.50 32.26 -8.13
C GLU A 181 -2.42 32.44 -9.65
N LYS A 182 -1.33 33.06 -10.11
CA LYS A 182 -1.02 33.20 -11.52
C LYS A 182 -0.53 31.85 -12.05
N LEU A 183 -1.05 31.43 -13.19
CA LEU A 183 -0.56 30.23 -13.85
C LEU A 183 0.89 30.46 -14.30
N SER A 184 1.81 29.72 -13.70
CA SER A 184 3.24 29.77 -13.97
C SER A 184 3.83 28.36 -13.99
N ILE A 185 5.06 28.22 -14.48
CA ILE A 185 5.79 26.95 -14.45
C ILE A 185 5.98 26.51 -12.99
N ASP A 186 6.36 27.45 -12.13
CA ASP A 186 6.59 27.20 -10.70
C ASP A 186 5.33 26.70 -9.99
N LEU A 187 4.15 27.24 -10.31
CA LEU A 187 2.89 26.74 -9.77
C LEU A 187 2.65 25.28 -10.16
N ILE A 188 2.92 24.91 -11.42
CA ILE A 188 2.77 23.52 -11.87
C ILE A 188 3.78 22.60 -11.18
N ALA A 189 5.02 23.07 -10.98
CA ALA A 189 6.03 22.35 -10.22
C ALA A 189 5.60 22.13 -8.77
N ASN A 190 5.11 23.17 -8.09
CA ASN A 190 4.64 23.11 -6.71
C ASN A 190 3.48 22.13 -6.56
N ILE A 191 2.49 22.19 -7.45
CA ILE A 191 1.38 21.22 -7.46
C ILE A 191 1.90 19.79 -7.66
N SER A 192 2.90 19.60 -8.52
CA SER A 192 3.50 18.29 -8.78
C SER A 192 4.27 17.76 -7.57
N GLY A 193 4.99 18.64 -6.87
CA GLY A 193 5.67 18.32 -5.62
C GLY A 193 4.69 17.97 -4.50
N GLU A 194 3.61 18.75 -4.32
CA GLU A 194 2.57 18.41 -3.34
C GLU A 194 1.86 17.10 -3.65
N MET A 195 1.64 16.80 -4.94
CA MET A 195 1.07 15.53 -5.36
C MET A 195 1.94 14.34 -4.89
N GLU A 196 3.26 14.51 -4.93
CA GLU A 196 4.22 13.55 -4.40
C GLU A 196 4.13 13.49 -2.87
N THR A 197 4.50 14.59 -2.20
CA THR A 197 4.78 14.62 -0.76
C THR A 197 3.53 14.47 0.10
N THR A 198 2.40 15.01 -0.35
CA THR A 198 1.19 15.09 0.47
C THR A 198 0.22 13.94 0.15
N ILE A 199 0.25 13.39 -1.06
CA ILE A 199 -0.68 12.33 -1.47
C ILE A 199 0.02 11.00 -1.64
N ILE A 200 1.01 10.92 -2.54
CA ILE A 200 1.62 9.63 -2.88
C ILE A 200 2.47 9.08 -1.73
N ASP A 201 3.23 9.92 -1.03
CA ASP A 201 4.06 9.49 0.11
C ASP A 201 3.19 8.96 1.25
N ASN A 202 2.15 9.70 1.61
CA ASN A 202 1.18 9.26 2.63
C ASN A 202 0.53 7.93 2.27
N LEU A 203 0.14 7.73 1.00
CA LEU A 203 -0.40 6.46 0.54
C LEU A 203 0.64 5.34 0.53
N SER A 204 1.90 5.66 0.21
CA SER A 204 3.02 4.72 0.20
C SER A 204 3.31 4.22 1.62
N ASP A 205 3.33 5.11 2.59
CA ASP A 205 3.52 4.76 4.01
C ASP A 205 2.40 3.85 4.51
N LEU A 206 1.15 4.16 4.17
CA LEU A 206 0.01 3.32 4.52
C LEU A 206 0.06 1.95 3.82
N ALA A 207 0.50 1.90 2.56
CA ALA A 207 0.70 0.65 1.83
C ALA A 207 1.83 -0.19 2.46
N LEU A 208 2.94 0.44 2.85
CA LEU A 208 4.03 -0.21 3.54
C LEU A 208 3.56 -0.81 4.88
N GLN A 209 2.79 -0.05 5.67
CA GLN A 209 2.24 -0.54 6.93
C GLN A 209 1.25 -1.71 6.76
N TYR A 210 0.50 -1.69 5.65
CA TYR A 210 -0.43 -2.75 5.28
C TYR A 210 0.29 -4.02 4.80
N GLU A 211 1.35 -3.88 4.01
CA GLU A 211 2.15 -4.98 3.47
C GLU A 211 3.13 -5.58 4.46
N GLN A 212 3.53 -4.81 5.49
CA GLN A 212 4.45 -5.32 6.49
C GLN A 212 3.86 -6.57 7.16
N PRO A 213 4.68 -7.63 7.31
CA PRO A 213 4.24 -8.85 7.95
C PRO A 213 3.76 -8.54 9.36
N LEU A 214 2.87 -9.41 9.88
CA LEU A 214 2.43 -9.38 11.28
C LEU A 214 3.64 -9.09 12.18
N LYS A 215 3.45 -8.20 13.16
CA LYS A 215 4.50 -7.72 14.08
C LYS A 215 5.41 -8.90 14.48
N PRO A 216 6.74 -8.76 14.54
CA PRO A 216 7.67 -9.86 14.84
C PRO A 216 7.27 -10.71 16.06
N ILE A 217 6.66 -10.08 17.06
CA ILE A 217 6.05 -10.72 18.24
C ILE A 217 4.94 -11.71 17.90
N ILE A 218 4.05 -11.38 16.96
CA ILE A 218 2.99 -12.28 16.49
C ILE A 218 3.61 -13.52 15.83
N LYS A 219 4.68 -13.35 15.05
CA LYS A 219 5.42 -14.48 14.44
C LYS A 219 6.04 -15.39 15.51
N ILE A 220 6.67 -14.81 16.53
CA ILE A 220 7.22 -15.55 17.68
C ILE A 220 6.11 -16.29 18.42
N PHE A 221 4.97 -15.63 18.64
CA PHE A 221 3.81 -16.18 19.31
C PHE A 221 3.20 -17.37 18.55
N TYR A 222 3.04 -17.26 17.23
CA TYR A 222 2.65 -18.41 16.39
C TYR A 222 3.65 -19.56 16.48
N GLY A 223 4.95 -19.26 16.57
CA GLY A 223 5.99 -20.28 16.80
C GLY A 223 5.81 -21.00 18.13
N VAL A 224 5.56 -20.26 19.21
CA VAL A 224 5.31 -20.83 20.56
C VAL A 224 4.04 -21.67 20.56
N LEU A 225 2.94 -21.18 19.97
CA LEU A 225 1.70 -21.93 19.85
C LEU A 225 1.87 -23.23 19.05
N TRP A 226 2.64 -23.19 17.95
CA TRP A 226 2.97 -24.38 17.16
C TRP A 226 3.75 -25.40 17.98
N ILE A 227 4.76 -24.97 18.73
CA ILE A 227 5.54 -25.83 19.62
C ILE A 227 4.63 -26.42 20.70
N SER A 228 3.76 -25.62 21.32
CA SER A 228 2.79 -26.08 22.31
C SER A 228 1.79 -27.08 21.74
N LEU A 229 1.35 -26.93 20.49
CA LEU A 229 0.44 -27.87 19.84
C LEU A 229 1.15 -29.19 19.49
N VAL A 230 2.36 -29.12 18.95
CA VAL A 230 3.16 -30.31 18.62
C VAL A 230 3.47 -31.10 19.90
N PHE A 231 4.02 -30.46 20.93
CA PHE A 231 4.47 -31.18 22.12
C PHE A 231 3.36 -31.36 23.17
N GLY A 232 2.40 -30.45 23.29
CA GLY A 232 1.31 -30.56 24.26
C GLY A 232 0.14 -31.44 23.80
N VAL A 233 -0.02 -31.63 22.48
CA VAL A 233 -1.18 -32.35 21.91
C VAL A 233 -0.75 -33.48 20.98
N ILE A 234 -0.01 -33.19 19.90
CA ILE A 234 0.31 -34.17 18.85
C ILE A 234 1.21 -35.30 19.38
N VAL A 235 2.34 -34.97 20.00
CA VAL A 235 3.31 -35.95 20.51
C VAL A 235 2.68 -36.89 21.56
N PRO A 236 1.96 -36.39 22.58
CA PRO A 236 1.20 -37.23 23.51
C PRO A 236 0.17 -38.14 22.83
N LEU A 237 -0.56 -37.63 21.82
CA LEU A 237 -1.52 -38.42 21.04
C LEU A 237 -0.85 -39.57 20.27
N PHE A 238 0.32 -39.34 19.67
CA PHE A 238 1.07 -40.39 19.00
C PHE A 238 1.63 -41.43 19.99
N LEU A 239 2.02 -41.00 21.19
CA LEU A 239 2.60 -41.88 22.20
C LEU A 239 1.57 -42.76 22.91
N LEU A 240 0.29 -42.40 22.88
CA LEU A 240 -0.81 -43.29 23.25
C LEU A 240 -0.85 -44.58 22.41
N LEU A 241 -0.17 -44.61 21.25
CA LEU A 241 -0.07 -45.77 20.38
C LEU A 241 1.07 -46.74 20.75
N PHE A 242 1.93 -46.39 21.74
CA PHE A 242 3.13 -47.15 22.12
C PHE A 242 3.17 -47.55 23.61
N THR A 243 4.05 -48.48 23.98
CA THR A 243 4.13 -49.14 25.30
C THR A 243 4.48 -48.20 26.49
N PRO A 244 4.07 -48.54 27.73
CA PRO A 244 3.96 -47.61 28.86
C PRO A 244 5.27 -47.00 29.39
N ASN A 245 6.43 -47.58 29.11
CA ASN A 245 7.72 -47.04 29.58
C ASN A 245 8.16 -45.78 28.83
N PHE A 246 7.74 -45.59 27.58
CA PHE A 246 8.00 -44.37 26.81
C PHE A 246 7.09 -43.21 27.21
N ILE A 247 5.96 -43.50 27.87
CA ILE A 247 4.96 -42.51 28.25
C ILE A 247 5.50 -41.59 29.36
N PHE A 248 6.24 -42.13 30.35
CA PHE A 248 6.69 -41.35 31.51
C PHE A 248 7.74 -40.28 31.16
N ILE A 249 8.82 -40.65 30.46
CA ILE A 249 9.89 -39.73 30.06
C ILE A 249 9.33 -38.62 29.18
N THR A 250 8.44 -38.98 28.26
CA THR A 250 7.89 -38.00 27.34
C THR A 250 6.87 -37.09 28.00
N THR A 251 6.10 -37.57 28.98
CA THR A 251 5.20 -36.72 29.78
C THR A 251 5.99 -35.63 30.51
N VAL A 252 7.16 -35.96 31.08
CA VAL A 252 8.02 -34.98 31.76
C VAL A 252 8.53 -33.93 30.77
N ILE A 253 8.97 -34.34 29.58
CA ILE A 253 9.43 -33.42 28.52
C ILE A 253 8.28 -32.50 28.08
N VAL A 254 7.09 -33.04 27.89
CA VAL A 254 5.90 -32.26 27.48
C VAL A 254 5.51 -31.24 28.54
N VAL A 255 5.50 -31.60 29.82
CA VAL A 255 5.24 -30.66 30.92
C VAL A 255 6.29 -29.55 30.95
N PHE A 256 7.58 -29.88 30.78
CA PHE A 256 8.64 -28.88 30.72
C PHE A 256 8.48 -27.93 29.52
N ILE A 257 8.14 -28.44 28.34
CA ILE A 257 7.89 -27.61 27.16
C ILE A 257 6.66 -26.73 27.37
N MET A 258 5.59 -27.26 27.97
CA MET A 258 4.40 -26.46 28.30
C MET A 258 4.72 -25.35 29.29
N ILE A 259 5.51 -25.62 30.32
CA ILE A 259 5.97 -24.60 31.28
C ILE A 259 6.77 -23.53 30.54
N ILE A 260 7.78 -23.90 29.75
CA ILE A 260 8.61 -22.95 28.98
C ILE A 260 7.74 -22.09 28.05
N CYS A 261 6.80 -22.70 27.32
CA CYS A 261 5.88 -21.97 26.46
C CYS A 261 5.00 -21.00 27.27
N LEU A 262 4.50 -21.41 28.45
CA LEU A 262 3.73 -20.55 29.34
C LEU A 262 4.56 -19.38 29.86
N THR A 263 5.81 -19.59 30.26
CA THR A 263 6.71 -18.53 30.73
C THR A 263 7.03 -17.54 29.61
N VAL A 264 7.25 -18.04 28.39
CA VAL A 264 7.48 -17.19 27.21
C VAL A 264 6.22 -16.38 26.89
N ILE A 265 5.04 -16.99 26.89
CA ILE A 265 3.76 -16.30 26.69
C ILE A 265 3.58 -15.22 27.77
N MET A 266 3.76 -15.55 29.06
CA MET A 266 3.63 -14.61 30.18
C MET A 266 4.63 -13.45 30.10
N TYR A 267 5.87 -13.70 29.69
CA TYR A 267 6.87 -12.65 29.50
C TYR A 267 6.45 -11.67 28.40
N PHE A 268 5.94 -12.18 27.27
CA PHE A 268 5.50 -11.34 26.17
C PHE A 268 4.18 -10.60 26.46
N THR A 269 3.22 -11.22 27.14
CA THR A 269 1.97 -10.55 27.55
C THR A 269 2.20 -9.56 28.70
N GLY A 270 3.04 -9.88 29.69
CA GLY A 270 3.36 -8.98 30.80
C GLY A 270 4.04 -7.68 30.37
N LYS A 271 4.98 -7.77 29.41
CA LYS A 271 5.67 -6.61 28.84
C LYS A 271 4.78 -5.72 27.98
N TYR A 272 3.69 -6.25 27.41
CA TYR A 272 2.76 -5.50 26.55
C TYR A 272 1.53 -4.94 27.28
N ILE A 273 1.15 -5.53 28.42
CA ILE A 273 0.07 -5.00 29.28
C ILE A 273 0.63 -3.93 30.25
N GLY A 274 1.95 -3.72 30.27
CA GLY A 274 2.61 -2.73 31.15
C GLY A 274 2.65 -3.18 32.61
N ILE A 275 2.69 -4.49 32.87
CA ILE A 275 2.76 -5.07 34.22
C ILE A 275 4.22 -5.32 34.65
N ILE A 276 5.18 -5.20 33.73
CA ILE A 276 6.64 -5.24 33.94
C ILE A 276 7.28 -4.16 33.07
#